data_AF-A0A1V1NTV9-F1
#
_entry.id   AF-A0A1V1NTV9-F1
#
_cell.length_a   1.000
_cell.length_b   1.000
_cell.length_c   1.000
_cell.angle_alpha   90.00
_cell.angle_beta   90.00
_cell.angle_gamma   90.00
#
_symmetry.space_group_name_H-M   'P 1'
#
loop_
_entity.id
_entity.type
_entity.pdbx_description
1 polymer ?
#
loop_
_entity_poly.entity_id
_entity_poly.type
_entity_poly.pdbx_seq_one_letter_code
_entity_poly.pdbx_strand_id
1 'polypeptide(L)'
;MIRVIKESIPPEILQTKAENLRIKALKECKKHKFSTRYYGHPSVKKKLLEIYCKKCAYCESSISEGAALQVEHYRPKKNLMEDMNHPGYYWLAYEWTNLLLSCPSCNRSKSNSFPIMGERVKSPQNDHKEWHINSESFISEKPLLFNPEFDNLEKQFKFYIDGSIAGEDKNRRSEETIRICNLNRENLRAARKKKLKLLYSEILDIEH
;
A
#
# COMPACT_ATOMS: atom_id res chain seq x y z
N MET A 1 -3.66 9.39 5.04
CA MET A 1 -3.95 8.47 3.92
C MET A 1 -5.43 8.60 3.63
N ILE A 2 -5.83 8.70 2.35
CA ILE A 2 -7.25 8.66 1.98
C ILE A 2 -7.73 7.22 1.99
N ARG A 3 -8.94 6.99 2.50
CA ARG A 3 -9.65 5.74 2.26
C ARG A 3 -10.13 5.74 0.81
N VAL A 4 -9.95 4.63 0.10
CA VAL A 4 -10.42 4.45 -1.27
C VAL A 4 -11.30 3.20 -1.35
N ILE A 5 -12.27 3.21 -2.26
CA ILE A 5 -13.09 2.03 -2.56
C ILE A 5 -12.52 1.42 -3.84
N LYS A 6 -12.09 0.16 -3.75
CA LYS A 6 -11.59 -0.59 -4.89
C LYS A 6 -12.52 -1.74 -5.18
N GLU A 7 -13.06 -1.73 -6.38
CA GLU A 7 -13.92 -2.78 -6.89
C GLU A 7 -13.18 -4.13 -6.89
N SER A 8 -13.92 -5.20 -6.57
CA SER A 8 -13.38 -6.56 -6.51
C SER A 8 -12.96 -7.09 -7.88
N ILE A 9 -13.52 -6.55 -8.97
CA ILE A 9 -13.26 -7.03 -10.33
C ILE A 9 -11.94 -6.46 -10.84
N PRO A 10 -10.91 -7.30 -11.07
CA PRO A 10 -9.63 -6.83 -11.54
C PRO A 10 -9.62 -6.63 -13.06
N PRO A 11 -8.66 -5.90 -13.63
CA PRO A 11 -8.46 -5.84 -15.08
C PRO A 11 -8.26 -7.23 -15.68
N GLU A 12 -8.77 -7.44 -16.91
CA GLU A 12 -8.80 -8.75 -17.59
C GLU A 12 -7.44 -9.48 -17.58
N ILE A 13 -6.33 -8.75 -17.74
CA ILE A 13 -4.99 -9.35 -17.72
C ILE A 13 -4.67 -10.12 -16.43
N LEU A 14 -5.21 -9.69 -15.29
CA LEU A 14 -5.06 -10.37 -14.01
C LEU A 14 -6.07 -11.51 -13.82
N GLN A 15 -7.16 -11.53 -14.60
CA GLN A 15 -8.13 -12.62 -14.60
C GLN A 15 -7.64 -13.78 -15.46
N THR A 16 -7.32 -13.50 -16.73
CA THR A 16 -7.11 -14.54 -17.74
C THR A 16 -5.64 -14.94 -17.90
N LYS A 17 -4.71 -13.98 -17.80
CA LYS A 17 -3.29 -14.23 -18.12
C LYS A 17 -2.40 -14.43 -16.90
N ALA A 18 -2.84 -13.98 -15.72
CA ALA A 18 -2.07 -14.16 -14.49
C ALA A 18 -2.19 -15.56 -13.88
N GLU A 19 -3.17 -16.37 -14.29
CA GLU A 19 -3.41 -17.68 -13.70
C GLU A 19 -2.22 -18.63 -13.83
N ASN A 20 -1.68 -18.76 -15.04
CA ASN A 20 -0.46 -19.54 -15.26
C ASN A 20 0.75 -19.04 -14.46
N LEU A 21 0.81 -17.73 -14.17
CA LEU A 21 1.87 -17.17 -13.33
C LEU A 21 1.67 -17.49 -11.86
N ARG A 22 0.43 -17.55 -11.36
CA ARG A 22 0.12 -18.01 -9.99
C ARG A 22 0.56 -19.46 -9.82
N ILE A 23 0.15 -20.34 -10.74
CA ILE A 23 0.54 -21.75 -10.74
C ILE A 23 2.07 -21.89 -10.80
N LYS A 24 2.73 -21.08 -11.62
CA LYS A 24 4.19 -21.07 -11.71
C LYS A 24 4.84 -20.57 -10.41
N ALA A 25 4.30 -19.53 -9.80
CA ALA A 25 4.77 -19.00 -8.52
C ALA A 25 4.61 -20.03 -7.39
N LEU A 26 3.52 -20.81 -7.38
CA LEU A 26 3.31 -21.93 -6.46
C LEU A 26 4.39 -23.00 -6.58
N LYS A 27 4.82 -23.33 -7.81
CA LYS A 27 5.87 -24.34 -8.05
C LYS A 27 7.27 -23.83 -7.74
N GLU A 28 7.56 -22.57 -8.08
CA GLU A 28 8.91 -21.99 -7.97
C GLU A 28 9.18 -21.32 -6.61
N CYS A 29 8.14 -20.99 -5.84
CA CYS A 29 8.20 -20.31 -4.54
C CYS A 29 9.15 -19.09 -4.58
N LYS A 30 10.14 -19.06 -3.69
CA LYS A 30 11.16 -17.99 -3.60
C LYS A 30 12.02 -17.80 -4.86
N LYS A 31 12.05 -18.79 -5.77
CA LYS A 31 12.81 -18.72 -7.03
C LYS A 31 12.00 -18.08 -8.16
N HIS A 32 10.71 -17.81 -7.95
CA HIS A 32 9.84 -17.27 -9.00
C HIS A 32 10.33 -15.91 -9.50
N LYS A 33 10.47 -15.80 -10.82
CA LYS A 33 10.81 -14.54 -11.49
C LYS A 33 9.53 -13.76 -11.80
N PHE A 34 9.19 -12.81 -10.93
CA PHE A 34 8.02 -11.96 -11.09
C PHE A 34 8.09 -11.08 -12.34
N SER A 35 7.00 -11.00 -13.09
CA SER A 35 6.92 -10.19 -14.31
C SER A 35 6.06 -8.94 -14.11
N THR A 36 6.72 -7.78 -14.17
CA THR A 36 6.06 -6.45 -14.15
C THR A 36 5.08 -6.27 -15.29
N ARG A 37 5.19 -7.04 -16.39
CA ARG A 37 4.28 -6.98 -17.54
C ARG A 37 2.82 -7.25 -17.17
N TYR A 38 2.56 -7.95 -16.06
CA TYR A 38 1.22 -8.34 -15.64
C TYR A 38 0.69 -7.43 -14.53
N TYR A 39 1.32 -7.42 -13.35
CA TYR A 39 0.87 -6.55 -12.26
C TYR A 39 1.13 -5.06 -12.54
N GLY A 40 2.14 -4.73 -13.34
CA GLY A 40 2.44 -3.37 -13.79
C GLY A 40 1.89 -3.03 -15.18
N HIS A 41 0.98 -3.85 -15.71
CA HIS A 41 0.40 -3.63 -17.03
C HIS A 41 -0.32 -2.27 -17.12
N PRO A 42 -0.33 -1.59 -18.30
CA PRO A 42 -1.03 -0.32 -18.45
C PRO A 42 -2.49 -0.32 -18.00
N SER A 43 -3.25 -1.40 -18.24
CA SER A 43 -4.65 -1.50 -17.77
C SER A 43 -4.76 -1.55 -16.24
N VAL A 44 -3.84 -2.24 -15.57
CA VAL A 44 -3.76 -2.29 -14.09
C VAL A 44 -3.40 -0.93 -13.54
N LYS A 45 -2.35 -0.31 -14.11
CA LYS A 45 -1.92 1.03 -13.71
C LYS A 45 -3.01 2.08 -13.94
N LYS A 46 -3.73 2.02 -15.06
CA LYS A 46 -4.84 2.94 -15.38
C LYS A 46 -5.96 2.84 -14.34
N LYS A 47 -6.45 1.63 -14.05
CA LYS A 47 -7.51 1.43 -13.04
C LYS A 47 -7.07 1.88 -11.65
N LEU A 48 -5.82 1.60 -11.26
CA LEU A 48 -5.26 2.10 -9.99
C LEU A 48 -5.16 3.63 -9.97
N LEU A 49 -4.76 4.29 -11.05
CA LEU A 49 -4.74 5.76 -11.14
C LEU A 49 -6.13 6.37 -10.94
N GLU A 50 -7.17 5.73 -11.46
CA GLU A 50 -8.57 6.13 -11.26
C GLU A 50 -8.99 5.97 -9.78
N ILE A 51 -8.78 4.79 -9.19
CA ILE A 51 -9.15 4.48 -7.79
C ILE A 51 -8.47 5.43 -6.81
N TYR A 52 -7.18 5.72 -7.03
CA TYR A 52 -6.38 6.53 -6.12
C TYR A 52 -6.36 8.02 -6.48
N CYS A 53 -7.22 8.46 -7.42
CA CYS A 53 -7.28 9.85 -7.87
C CYS A 53 -5.91 10.44 -8.23
N LYS A 54 -5.06 9.63 -8.89
CA LYS A 54 -3.66 9.97 -9.24
C LYS A 54 -2.77 10.38 -8.06
N LYS A 55 -3.04 9.84 -6.86
CA LYS A 55 -2.25 10.04 -5.64
C LYS A 55 -1.60 8.76 -5.16
N CYS A 56 -0.55 8.88 -4.36
CA CYS A 56 0.03 7.74 -3.67
C CYS A 56 -0.86 7.25 -2.52
N ALA A 57 -1.06 5.93 -2.43
CA ALA A 57 -1.75 5.20 -1.36
C ALA A 57 -1.33 5.61 0.06
N TYR A 58 -0.04 5.88 0.27
CA TYR A 58 0.53 6.13 1.60
C TYR A 58 0.69 7.62 1.94
N CYS A 59 1.27 8.40 1.01
CA CYS A 59 1.60 9.81 1.30
C CYS A 59 0.64 10.81 0.67
N GLU A 60 -0.31 10.35 -0.14
CA GLU A 60 -1.30 11.16 -0.87
C GLU A 60 -0.74 12.23 -1.81
N SER A 61 0.58 12.29 -1.99
CA SER A 61 1.18 13.17 -2.98
C SER A 61 0.70 12.77 -4.37
N SER A 62 0.15 13.73 -5.10
CA SER A 62 0.16 13.69 -6.55
C SER A 62 1.62 13.87 -7.00
N ILE A 63 2.05 13.10 -7.99
CA ILE A 63 3.37 13.30 -8.56
C ILE A 63 3.19 13.97 -9.90
N SER A 64 3.86 15.10 -10.10
CA SER A 64 3.98 15.79 -11.39
C SER A 64 4.86 14.99 -12.35
N GLU A 65 4.75 15.33 -13.63
CA GLU A 65 5.45 14.74 -14.77
C GLU A 65 6.95 14.55 -14.50
N GLY A 66 7.36 13.32 -14.12
CA GLY A 66 8.77 13.01 -13.86
C GLY A 66 9.00 11.79 -12.98
N ALA A 67 8.20 11.62 -11.92
CA ALA A 67 8.23 10.41 -11.08
C ALA A 67 6.89 9.69 -11.15
N ALA A 68 6.71 8.82 -12.14
CA ALA A 68 5.43 8.13 -12.31
C ALA A 68 5.10 7.24 -11.09
N LEU A 69 3.87 7.35 -10.59
CA LEU A 69 3.32 6.39 -9.63
C LEU A 69 3.48 4.96 -10.16
N GLN A 70 3.71 4.03 -9.25
CA GLN A 70 4.07 2.64 -9.52
C GLN A 70 3.03 1.70 -8.88
N VAL A 71 2.88 0.52 -9.47
CA VAL A 71 2.12 -0.55 -8.83
C VAL A 71 2.99 -1.16 -7.74
N GLU A 72 2.46 -1.19 -6.53
CA GLU A 72 3.11 -1.67 -5.32
C GLU A 72 2.38 -2.89 -4.75
N HIS A 73 3.12 -3.76 -4.07
CA HIS A 73 2.55 -4.90 -3.35
C HIS A 73 2.37 -4.56 -1.88
N TYR A 74 1.13 -4.58 -1.37
CA TYR A 74 0.86 -4.36 0.06
C TYR A 74 1.62 -5.39 0.91
N ARG A 75 1.38 -6.67 0.65
CA ARG A 75 2.12 -7.83 1.18
C ARG A 75 3.29 -8.14 0.24
N PRO A 76 4.54 -8.09 0.72
CA PRO A 76 5.71 -8.26 -0.14
C PRO A 76 5.76 -9.64 -0.81
N LYS A 77 5.97 -9.65 -2.12
CA LYS A 77 6.11 -10.87 -2.92
C LYS A 77 7.43 -11.64 -2.71
N LYS A 78 8.39 -11.06 -2.00
CA LYS A 78 9.72 -11.62 -1.70
C LYS A 78 9.97 -11.64 -0.18
N ASN A 79 11.09 -12.23 0.24
CA ASN A 79 11.51 -12.32 1.64
C ASN A 79 11.34 -11.00 2.40
N LEU A 80 10.84 -11.12 3.62
CA LEU A 80 10.50 -10.00 4.49
C LEU A 80 11.75 -9.50 5.21
N MET A 81 11.77 -8.21 5.54
CA MET A 81 12.90 -7.61 6.27
C MET A 81 12.97 -8.10 7.72
N GLU A 82 11.80 -8.26 8.34
CA GLU A 82 11.65 -8.70 9.72
C GLU A 82 11.60 -10.23 9.89
N ASP A 83 11.48 -10.99 8.80
CA ASP A 83 11.49 -12.45 8.79
C ASP A 83 12.14 -12.99 7.50
N MET A 84 13.45 -13.23 7.57
CA MET A 84 14.23 -13.72 6.44
C MET A 84 13.88 -15.16 6.03
N ASN A 85 13.29 -15.94 6.95
CA ASN A 85 12.88 -17.33 6.68
C ASN A 85 11.55 -17.37 5.91
N HIS A 86 10.76 -16.31 5.99
CA HIS A 86 9.55 -16.17 5.19
C HIS A 86 9.90 -16.01 3.70
N PRO A 87 9.34 -16.82 2.78
CA PRO A 87 9.65 -16.73 1.34
C PRO A 87 9.05 -15.48 0.67
N GLY A 88 8.27 -14.70 1.41
CA GLY A 88 7.39 -13.67 0.88
C GLY A 88 6.04 -14.25 0.49
N TYR A 89 5.06 -13.37 0.29
CA TYR A 89 3.73 -13.72 -0.19
C TYR A 89 3.75 -13.85 -1.72
N TYR A 90 4.61 -14.74 -2.24
CA TYR A 90 4.85 -14.89 -3.68
C TYR A 90 3.58 -15.27 -4.47
N TRP A 91 2.68 -16.01 -3.83
CA TRP A 91 1.38 -16.37 -4.39
C TRP A 91 0.44 -15.16 -4.52
N LEU A 92 0.67 -14.09 -3.75
CA LEU A 92 -0.08 -12.83 -3.81
C LEU A 92 0.48 -11.81 -4.81
N ALA A 93 1.50 -12.17 -5.60
CA ALA A 93 2.18 -11.23 -6.48
C ALA A 93 1.32 -10.70 -7.63
N TYR A 94 0.28 -11.44 -8.02
CA TYR A 94 -0.66 -11.06 -9.08
C TYR A 94 -2.10 -10.92 -8.54
N GLU A 95 -2.26 -10.87 -7.21
CA GLU A 95 -3.56 -10.71 -6.59
C GLU A 95 -3.95 -9.24 -6.54
N TRP A 96 -5.11 -8.92 -7.13
CA TRP A 96 -5.58 -7.55 -7.30
C TRP A 96 -5.72 -6.81 -5.97
N THR A 97 -6.26 -7.49 -4.95
CA THR A 97 -6.41 -6.92 -3.60
C THR A 97 -5.05 -6.62 -2.95
N ASN A 98 -3.96 -7.23 -3.41
CA ASN A 98 -2.61 -6.98 -2.94
C ASN A 98 -1.87 -5.85 -3.70
N LEU A 99 -2.44 -5.31 -4.79
CA LEU A 99 -1.81 -4.28 -5.63
C LEU A 99 -2.30 -2.87 -5.29
N LEU A 100 -1.41 -1.98 -4.85
CA LEU A 100 -1.71 -0.58 -4.53
C LEU A 100 -1.01 0.38 -5.50
N LEU A 101 -1.40 1.65 -5.49
CA LEU A 101 -0.68 2.70 -6.24
C LEU A 101 0.24 3.49 -5.30
N SER A 102 1.56 3.44 -5.50
CA SER A 102 2.51 4.13 -4.63
C SER A 102 3.49 5.01 -5.37
N CYS A 103 3.98 6.07 -4.71
CA CYS A 103 5.12 6.83 -5.19
C CYS A 103 6.42 6.03 -5.05
N PRO A 104 7.45 6.31 -5.87
CA PRO A 104 8.74 5.64 -5.74
C PRO A 104 9.36 5.79 -4.35
N SER A 105 9.18 6.94 -3.68
CA SER A 105 9.72 7.20 -2.34
C SER A 105 9.08 6.29 -1.28
N CYS A 106 7.74 6.20 -1.24
CA CYS A 106 7.07 5.33 -0.28
C CYS A 106 7.29 3.85 -0.60
N ASN A 107 7.31 3.47 -1.89
CA ASN A 107 7.59 2.10 -2.30
C ASN A 107 9.01 1.68 -1.87
N ARG A 108 10.02 2.52 -2.15
CA ARG A 108 11.41 2.27 -1.73
C ARG A 108 11.56 2.21 -0.21
N SER A 109 10.92 3.12 0.51
CA SER A 109 10.97 3.16 1.98
C SER A 109 10.35 1.92 2.59
N LYS A 110 9.19 1.50 2.10
CA LYS A 110 8.49 0.30 2.56
C LYS A 110 9.27 -0.97 2.21
N SER A 111 9.76 -1.07 0.97
CA SER A 111 10.46 -2.24 0.46
C SER A 111 9.69 -3.53 0.80
N ASN A 112 10.36 -4.53 1.39
CA ASN A 112 9.74 -5.76 1.87
C ASN A 112 9.41 -5.74 3.38
N SER A 113 9.31 -4.56 4.02
CA SER A 113 8.87 -4.46 5.41
C SER A 113 7.34 -4.66 5.48
N PHE A 114 6.90 -5.64 6.27
CA PHE A 114 5.49 -5.91 6.50
C PHE A 114 5.23 -6.48 7.90
N PRO A 115 5.52 -5.71 8.96
CA PRO A 115 5.41 -6.19 10.32
C PRO A 115 3.95 -6.45 10.70
N ILE A 116 3.77 -7.44 11.56
CA ILE A 116 2.47 -7.96 11.99
C ILE A 116 2.48 -8.16 13.52
N MET A 117 1.30 -8.27 14.14
CA MET A 117 1.18 -8.59 15.58
C MET A 117 0.73 -10.02 15.87
N GLY A 118 0.01 -10.64 14.92
CA GLY A 118 -0.55 -11.97 15.04
C GLY A 118 0.37 -13.06 14.46
N GLU A 119 -0.24 -14.18 14.09
CA GLU A 119 0.47 -15.30 13.47
C GLU A 119 0.61 -15.10 11.97
N ARG A 120 1.82 -15.26 11.44
CA ARG A 120 2.12 -15.08 10.01
C ARG A 120 1.68 -16.27 9.18
N VAL A 121 0.99 -16.01 8.06
CA VAL A 121 0.71 -17.00 7.02
C VAL A 121 2.00 -17.28 6.24
N LYS A 122 2.55 -18.50 6.38
CA LYS A 122 3.84 -18.90 5.79
C LYS A 122 3.72 -19.60 4.42
N SER A 123 2.52 -20.04 4.05
CA SER A 123 2.25 -20.81 2.85
C SER A 123 0.89 -20.44 2.25
N PRO A 124 0.71 -20.61 0.92
CA PRO A 124 -0.58 -20.39 0.28
C PRO A 124 -1.65 -21.33 0.85
N GLN A 125 -2.87 -20.81 0.96
CA GLN A 125 -4.06 -21.61 1.24
C GLN A 125 -4.42 -22.50 0.05
N ASN A 126 -5.13 -23.60 0.32
CA ASN A 126 -5.53 -24.57 -0.70
C ASN A 126 -6.53 -23.99 -1.72
N ASP A 127 -7.43 -23.11 -1.27
CA ASP A 127 -8.39 -22.42 -2.14
C ASP A 127 -7.88 -21.03 -2.51
N HIS A 128 -7.84 -20.73 -3.82
CA HIS A 128 -7.46 -19.41 -4.33
C HIS A 128 -8.41 -18.30 -3.85
N LYS A 129 -9.67 -18.62 -3.55
CA LYS A 129 -10.63 -17.66 -2.96
C LYS A 129 -10.18 -17.12 -1.61
N GLU A 130 -9.26 -17.81 -0.93
CA GLU A 130 -8.69 -17.35 0.34
C GLU A 130 -7.46 -16.45 0.17
N TRP A 131 -7.01 -16.21 -1.07
CA TRP A 131 -5.82 -15.40 -1.35
C TRP A 131 -6.10 -13.89 -1.38
N HIS A 132 -7.32 -13.47 -1.03
CA HIS A 132 -7.62 -12.05 -0.91
C HIS A 132 -7.03 -11.50 0.40
N ILE A 133 -6.39 -10.32 0.36
CA ILE A 133 -5.70 -9.81 1.56
C ILE A 133 -6.62 -9.48 2.75
N ASN A 134 -7.94 -9.45 2.52
CA ASN A 134 -9.00 -9.31 3.50
C ASN A 134 -9.67 -10.65 3.87
N SER A 135 -9.12 -11.79 3.47
CA SER A 135 -9.52 -13.11 3.98
C SER A 135 -9.09 -13.29 5.44
N GLU A 136 -9.80 -14.17 6.16
CA GLU A 136 -9.65 -14.34 7.62
C GLU A 136 -8.22 -14.65 8.06
N SER A 137 -7.50 -15.49 7.32
CA SER A 137 -6.10 -15.83 7.56
C SER A 137 -5.18 -14.60 7.56
N PHE A 138 -5.41 -13.68 6.63
CA PHE A 138 -4.62 -12.46 6.48
C PHE A 138 -5.05 -11.35 7.44
N ILE A 139 -6.32 -11.32 7.84
CA ILE A 139 -6.81 -10.42 8.90
C ILE A 139 -6.20 -10.83 10.25
N SER A 140 -6.11 -12.13 10.52
CA SER A 140 -5.58 -12.69 11.76
C SER A 140 -4.10 -12.38 12.00
N GLU A 141 -3.35 -12.10 10.95
CA GLU A 141 -1.98 -11.60 11.09
C GLU A 141 -1.92 -10.23 11.79
N LYS A 142 -2.98 -9.43 11.76
CA LYS A 142 -3.01 -8.06 12.33
C LYS A 142 -1.84 -7.20 11.82
N PRO A 143 -1.80 -6.83 10.53
CA PRO A 143 -0.71 -6.04 9.96
C PRO A 143 -0.54 -4.68 10.65
N LEU A 144 0.70 -4.28 10.93
CA LEU A 144 0.99 -2.95 11.49
C LEU A 144 0.98 -1.85 10.44
N LEU A 145 1.17 -2.20 9.16
CA LEU A 145 0.95 -1.26 8.07
C LEU A 145 -0.55 -1.06 7.85
N PHE A 146 -0.96 0.17 7.58
CA PHE A 146 -2.32 0.48 7.16
C PHE A 146 -2.51 0.25 5.65
N ASN A 147 -3.66 -0.30 5.29
CA ASN A 147 -4.14 -0.46 3.93
C ASN A 147 -5.28 0.54 3.66
N PRO A 148 -5.12 1.48 2.71
CA PRO A 148 -6.13 2.49 2.42
C PRO A 148 -7.44 1.95 1.81
N GLU A 149 -7.46 0.69 1.36
CA GLU A 149 -8.64 0.06 0.77
C GLU A 149 -9.54 -0.58 1.85
N PHE A 150 -8.97 -0.99 2.98
CA PHE A 150 -9.67 -1.79 4.00
C PHE A 150 -9.73 -1.14 5.38
N ASP A 151 -8.75 -0.30 5.73
CA ASP A 151 -8.69 0.31 7.06
C ASP A 151 -9.45 1.64 7.14
N ASN A 152 -9.96 1.95 8.34
CA ASN A 152 -10.48 3.27 8.66
C ASN A 152 -9.34 4.19 9.13
N LEU A 153 -9.04 5.24 8.35
CA LEU A 153 -7.84 6.07 8.50
C LEU A 153 -8.12 7.46 9.10
N GLU A 154 -9.37 7.90 9.15
CA GLU A 154 -9.75 9.29 9.44
C GLU A 154 -9.26 9.80 10.80
N LYS A 155 -9.16 8.90 11.78
CA LYS A 155 -8.79 9.22 13.18
C LYS A 155 -7.51 8.53 13.64
N GLN A 156 -6.71 8.05 12.69
CA GLN A 156 -5.49 7.30 13.02
C GLN A 156 -4.26 8.22 13.04
N PHE A 157 -4.35 9.43 12.45
CA PHE A 157 -3.22 10.35 12.29
C PHE A 157 -3.55 11.75 12.79
N LYS A 158 -2.65 12.34 13.57
CA LYS A 158 -2.64 13.79 13.90
C LYS A 158 -1.74 14.53 12.95
N PHE A 159 -2.15 15.75 12.58
CA PHE A 159 -1.37 16.66 11.75
C PHE A 159 -0.99 17.88 12.59
N TYR A 160 0.29 18.25 12.58
CA TYR A 160 0.81 19.41 13.30
C TYR A 160 1.08 20.58 12.37
N ILE A 161 1.13 21.79 12.93
CA ILE A 161 1.33 23.05 12.20
C ILE A 161 2.67 23.12 11.45
N ASP A 162 3.67 22.37 11.92
CA ASP A 162 4.98 22.25 11.26
C ASP A 162 4.96 21.28 10.06
N GLY A 163 3.81 20.66 9.78
CA GLY A 163 3.58 19.69 8.71
C GLY A 163 3.95 18.25 9.07
N SER A 164 4.42 17.99 10.29
CA SER A 164 4.61 16.62 10.79
C SER A 164 3.29 15.91 11.04
N ILE A 165 3.33 14.58 11.02
CA ILE A 165 2.21 13.73 11.42
C ILE A 165 2.64 12.77 12.53
N ALA A 166 1.73 12.47 13.45
CA ALA A 166 1.91 11.44 14.47
C ALA A 166 0.75 10.44 14.46
N GLY A 167 1.00 9.26 15.04
CA GLY A 167 -0.05 8.27 15.25
C GLY A 167 -0.97 8.61 16.41
N GLU A 168 -2.23 8.24 16.29
CA GLU A 168 -3.25 8.36 17.35
C GLU A 168 -3.92 7.01 17.67
N ASP A 169 -3.51 5.94 16.99
CA ASP A 169 -4.10 4.63 17.14
C ASP A 169 -3.56 3.88 18.37
N LYS A 170 -4.39 3.02 18.97
CA LYS A 170 -4.03 2.25 20.17
C LYS A 170 -2.95 1.18 19.91
N ASN A 171 -2.83 0.71 18.67
CA ASN A 171 -2.05 -0.48 18.33
C ASN A 171 -0.75 -0.13 17.60
N ARG A 172 -0.34 1.16 17.63
CA ARG A 172 0.89 1.68 17.01
C ARG A 172 0.99 1.46 15.49
N ARG A 173 -0.11 1.09 14.82
CA ARG A 173 -0.17 0.90 13.36
C ARG A 173 0.16 2.20 12.63
N SER A 174 -0.28 3.34 13.18
CA SER A 174 -0.01 4.65 12.59
C SER A 174 1.45 5.02 12.69
N GLU A 175 2.06 4.79 13.87
CA GLU A 175 3.49 5.01 14.08
C GLU A 175 4.33 4.17 13.12
N GLU A 176 4.00 2.88 13.01
CA GLU A 176 4.70 1.97 12.10
C GLU A 176 4.49 2.35 10.64
N THR A 177 3.27 2.76 10.26
CA THR A 177 3.00 3.25 8.90
C THR A 177 3.78 4.53 8.59
N ILE A 178 3.85 5.48 9.53
CA ILE A 178 4.65 6.71 9.39
C ILE A 178 6.12 6.37 9.20
N ARG A 179 6.64 5.44 10.01
CA ARG A 179 8.04 5.01 10.01
C ARG A 179 8.39 4.28 8.71
N ILE A 180 7.65 3.22 8.36
CA ILE A 180 7.90 2.34 7.21
C ILE A 180 7.79 3.11 5.90
N CYS A 181 6.75 3.92 5.73
CA CYS A 181 6.56 4.71 4.50
C CYS A 181 7.29 6.06 4.52
N ASN A 182 8.04 6.35 5.59
CA ASN A 182 8.74 7.61 5.83
C ASN A 182 7.85 8.83 5.51
N LEU A 183 6.72 8.91 6.21
CA LEU A 183 5.68 9.91 5.95
C LEU A 183 6.00 11.29 6.53
N ASN A 184 7.07 11.41 7.32
CA ASN A 184 7.60 12.67 7.87
C ASN A 184 8.89 13.15 7.18
N ARG A 185 9.24 12.61 6.01
CA ARG A 185 10.32 13.16 5.19
C ARG A 185 10.07 14.63 4.84
N GLU A 186 11.16 15.37 4.66
CA GLU A 186 11.17 16.83 4.55
C GLU A 186 10.20 17.39 3.51
N ASN A 187 10.16 16.81 2.31
CA ASN A 187 9.31 17.31 1.24
C ASN A 187 7.80 17.16 1.56
N LEU A 188 7.39 16.10 2.25
CA LEU A 188 6.00 15.93 2.70
C LEU A 188 5.64 16.93 3.79
N ARG A 189 6.53 17.12 4.77
CA ARG A 189 6.32 18.10 5.85
C ARG A 189 6.19 19.52 5.28
N ALA A 190 7.09 19.91 4.38
CA ALA A 190 7.03 21.19 3.71
C ALA A 190 5.73 21.39 2.91
N ALA A 191 5.30 20.37 2.15
CA ALA A 191 4.05 20.42 1.39
C ALA A 191 2.81 20.55 2.29
N ARG A 192 2.74 19.79 3.39
CA ARG A 192 1.63 19.88 4.37
C ARG A 192 1.63 21.23 5.07
N LYS A 193 2.78 21.72 5.52
CA LYS A 193 2.93 23.04 6.14
C LYS A 193 2.45 24.15 5.22
N LYS A 194 2.78 24.09 3.91
CA LYS A 194 2.28 25.05 2.92
C LYS A 194 0.75 24.99 2.80
N LYS A 195 0.16 23.79 2.73
CA LYS A 195 -1.30 23.61 2.65
C LYS A 195 -2.02 24.12 3.91
N LEU A 196 -1.48 23.87 5.10
CA LEU A 196 -2.02 24.35 6.37
C LEU A 196 -1.96 25.87 6.47
N LYS A 197 -0.87 26.50 6.02
CA LYS A 197 -0.77 27.96 5.95
C LYS A 197 -1.83 28.60 5.06
N LEU A 198 -2.08 28.00 3.89
CA LEU A 198 -3.13 28.47 2.97
C LEU A 198 -4.52 28.33 3.58
N LEU A 199 -4.80 27.20 4.22
CA LEU A 199 -6.07 27.00 4.93
C LEU A 199 -6.25 28.02 6.07
N TYR A 200 -5.18 28.30 6.82
CA TYR A 200 -5.23 29.27 7.91
C TYR A 200 -5.50 30.70 7.40
N SER A 201 -4.90 31.12 6.28
CA SER A 201 -5.22 32.41 5.68
C SER A 201 -6.66 32.48 5.19
N GLU A 202 -7.15 31.43 4.51
CA GLU A 202 -8.55 31.38 4.03
C GLU A 202 -9.57 31.46 5.18
N ILE A 203 -9.25 30.91 6.35
CA ILE A 203 -10.12 31.00 7.54
C ILE A 203 -10.14 32.43 8.10
N LEU A 204 -8.99 33.09 8.20
CA LEU A 204 -8.91 34.46 8.69
C LEU A 204 -9.65 35.44 7.76
N ASP A 205 -9.63 35.19 6.45
CA ASP A 205 -10.34 36.02 5.47
C ASP A 205 -11.87 35.86 5.53
N ILE A 206 -12.41 34.82 6.19
CA ILE A 206 -13.86 34.64 6.39
C ILE A 206 -14.38 35.46 7.59
N GLU A 207 -13.51 35.86 8.50
CA GLU A 207 -13.87 36.66 9.69
C GLU A 207 -13.93 38.18 9.40
N HIS A 208 -13.78 38.58 8.13
CA HIS A 208 -13.88 39.95 7.63
C HIS A 208 -14.94 40.07 6.52
#